data_AF-A0AAY4BLM1-F1
#
_entry.id   AF-A0AAY4BLM1-F1
#
_cell.length_a   1.000
_cell.length_b   1.000
_cell.length_c   1.000
_cell.angle_alpha   90.00
_cell.angle_beta   90.00
_cell.angle_gamma   90.00
#
_symmetry.space_group_name_H-M   'P 1'
#
loop_
_entity.id
_entity.type
_entity.pdbx_description
1 polymer ?
#
loop_
_entity_poly.entity_id
_entity_poly.type
_entity_poly.pdbx_seq_one_letter_code
_entity_poly.pdbx_strand_id
1 'polypeptide(L)'
;MSGEMTDFTDEELENFLLNQVDLRHRKVSKTVEEVQKIVKDLTTEVSTKDAHFQSIAHSGVNNEHLKDQPALLSKWSALLKGRSTFNPAIQVLTPTLILIAVPLRGLMGYKELHTRQWRYYTITGSRLLSPVRDPEKLHQWLELESFLSPAQEWHDNCVAMEGDIVPAKVVNVFKEQLEAAIKTCRLSDKVTIQDSVGSVVRVAVETSETQVQVELVPTVELMNCWTKKARWPRLLQKWPSAERGRCVKSFGFNLMATSNYHWLLSFSRAEQVLLGSIDEDGGCRRKCYRIVRQLKEDLWCPGSKPVITAFHLQTLLFWICEKYPSISDWRSLRDSVLRLVRKLHKCASQRYLRHYFVRSYNLLKYANTNELDDLAKKISEFLDNPGTYIH
;
A
#
# COMPACT_ATOMS: atom_id res chain seq x y z
N MET A 1 42.84 5.64 16.67
CA MET A 1 42.16 5.24 17.91
C MET A 1 40.94 4.43 17.50
N SER A 2 41.04 3.11 17.55
CA SER A 2 39.92 2.21 17.30
C SER A 2 38.97 2.30 18.50
N GLY A 3 37.88 3.07 18.35
CA GLY A 3 36.79 3.01 19.32
C GLY A 3 36.24 1.58 19.36
N GLU A 4 35.97 1.05 20.56
CA GLU A 4 35.27 -0.22 20.71
C GLU A 4 33.96 -0.16 19.91
N MET A 5 33.81 -1.08 18.97
CA MET A 5 32.55 -1.27 18.25
C MET A 5 31.53 -1.78 19.26
N THR A 6 30.57 -0.95 19.64
CA THR A 6 29.47 -1.39 20.50
C THR A 6 28.46 -2.12 19.63
N ASP A 7 28.41 -3.43 19.82
CA ASP A 7 27.42 -4.29 19.20
C ASP A 7 26.15 -4.32 20.05
N PHE A 8 25.03 -4.75 19.48
CA PHE A 8 23.80 -5.03 20.23
C PHE A 8 23.49 -6.53 20.23
N THR A 9 22.65 -6.98 21.14
CA THR A 9 22.23 -8.36 21.35
C THR A 9 20.77 -8.58 20.92
N ASP A 10 20.36 -9.84 20.80
CA ASP A 10 18.94 -10.18 20.58
C ASP A 10 18.06 -9.69 21.75
N GLU A 11 18.58 -9.68 22.99
CA GLU A 11 17.86 -9.19 24.17
C GLU A 11 17.62 -7.68 24.12
N GLU A 12 18.63 -6.88 23.76
CA GLU A 12 18.47 -5.43 23.59
C GLU A 12 17.48 -5.10 22.47
N LEU A 13 17.46 -5.87 21.38
CA LEU A 13 16.46 -5.72 20.32
C LEU A 13 15.05 -6.05 20.76
N GLU A 14 14.86 -7.11 21.56
CA GLU A 14 13.54 -7.45 22.12
C GLU A 14 13.08 -6.37 23.10
N ASN A 15 13.98 -5.81 23.91
CA ASN A 15 13.69 -4.68 24.79
C ASN A 15 13.29 -3.43 23.98
N PHE A 16 14.05 -3.09 22.92
CA PHE A 16 13.71 -2.00 22.00
C PHE A 16 12.34 -2.21 21.34
N LEU A 17 12.03 -3.44 20.92
CA LEU A 17 10.74 -3.80 20.34
C LEU A 17 9.59 -3.56 21.33
N LEU A 18 9.72 -4.06 22.56
CA LEU A 18 8.68 -3.95 23.59
C LEU A 18 8.48 -2.51 24.07
N ASN A 19 9.57 -1.78 24.31
CA ASN A 19 9.54 -0.48 24.97
C ASN A 19 9.33 0.68 24.00
N GLN A 20 9.72 0.55 22.72
CA GLN A 20 9.56 1.63 21.75
C GLN A 20 8.57 1.26 20.65
N VAL A 21 8.82 0.14 19.96
CA VAL A 21 8.10 -0.23 18.73
C VAL A 21 6.64 -0.61 19.03
N ASP A 22 6.40 -1.39 20.09
CA ASP A 22 5.06 -1.81 20.49
C ASP A 22 4.23 -0.65 21.04
N LEU A 23 4.83 0.25 21.83
CA LEU A 23 4.12 1.45 22.33
C LEU A 23 3.67 2.34 21.18
N ARG A 24 4.55 2.62 20.21
CA ARG A 24 4.17 3.37 19.01
C ARG A 24 3.09 2.65 18.22
N HIS A 25 3.23 1.35 18.03
CA HIS A 25 2.24 0.56 17.30
C HIS A 25 0.86 0.66 17.94
N ARG A 26 0.73 0.59 19.27
CA ARG A 26 -0.55 0.76 19.97
C ARG A 26 -1.17 2.14 19.73
N LYS A 27 -0.38 3.22 19.82
CA LYS A 27 -0.86 4.59 19.53
C LYS A 27 -1.37 4.71 18.10
N VAL A 28 -0.55 4.29 17.13
CA VAL A 28 -0.93 4.33 15.71
C VAL A 28 -2.16 3.47 15.44
N SER A 29 -2.30 2.30 16.06
CA SER A 29 -3.48 1.45 15.93
C SER A 29 -4.74 2.15 16.43
N LYS A 30 -4.69 2.82 17.59
CA LYS A 30 -5.82 3.61 18.11
C LYS A 30 -6.19 4.76 17.18
N THR A 31 -5.20 5.51 16.68
CA THR A 31 -5.42 6.55 15.67
C THR A 31 -6.09 6.00 14.41
N VAL A 32 -5.64 4.84 13.93
CA VAL A 32 -6.22 4.16 12.75
C VAL A 32 -7.66 3.74 13.01
N GLU A 33 -8.00 3.24 14.19
CA GLU A 33 -9.37 2.86 14.55
C GLU A 33 -10.33 4.07 14.56
N GLU A 34 -9.88 5.21 15.12
CA GLU A 34 -10.66 6.46 15.12
C GLU A 34 -10.88 6.97 13.68
N VAL A 35 -9.82 7.03 12.88
CA VAL A 35 -9.89 7.42 11.47
C VAL A 35 -10.80 6.47 10.69
N GLN A 36 -10.67 5.16 10.89
CA GLN A 36 -11.49 4.16 10.22
C GLN A 36 -12.98 4.38 10.53
N LYS A 37 -13.34 4.71 11.77
CA LYS A 37 -14.73 4.99 12.13
C LYS A 37 -15.27 6.21 11.38
N ILE A 38 -14.53 7.33 11.42
CA ILE A 38 -14.91 8.58 10.75
C ILE A 38 -15.06 8.37 9.24
N VAL A 39 -14.07 7.75 8.60
CA VAL A 39 -14.08 7.52 7.15
C VAL A 39 -15.14 6.50 6.75
N LYS A 40 -15.44 5.50 7.59
CA LYS A 40 -16.55 4.59 7.37
C LYS A 40 -17.88 5.33 7.33
N ASP A 41 -18.14 6.23 8.28
CA ASP A 41 -19.40 6.99 8.31
C ASP A 41 -19.53 7.89 7.07
N LEU A 42 -18.46 8.61 6.71
CA LEU A 42 -18.43 9.45 5.50
C LEU A 42 -18.65 8.64 4.21
N THR A 43 -17.92 7.54 4.04
CA THR A 43 -18.04 6.72 2.82
C THR A 43 -19.37 5.96 2.76
N THR A 44 -20.02 5.73 3.90
CA THR A 44 -21.38 5.19 3.94
C THR A 44 -22.36 6.24 3.41
N GLU A 45 -22.30 7.48 3.90
CA GLU A 45 -23.13 8.58 3.38
C GLU A 45 -22.90 8.79 1.88
N VAL A 46 -21.63 8.86 1.42
CA VAL A 46 -21.29 8.95 -0.02
C VAL A 46 -21.95 7.82 -0.82
N SER A 47 -21.89 6.58 -0.34
CA SER A 47 -22.49 5.43 -1.04
C SER A 47 -24.03 5.44 -1.11
N THR A 48 -24.70 6.27 -0.30
CA THR A 48 -26.15 6.50 -0.41
C THR A 48 -26.52 7.55 -1.45
N LYS A 49 -25.59 8.47 -1.75
CA LYS A 49 -25.80 9.59 -2.67
C LYS A 49 -25.34 9.30 -4.08
N ASP A 50 -24.29 8.48 -4.21
CA ASP A 50 -23.69 8.17 -5.50
C ASP A 50 -23.39 6.66 -5.60
N ALA A 51 -23.92 6.04 -6.66
CA ALA A 51 -23.88 4.60 -6.87
C ALA A 51 -22.50 4.07 -7.28
N HIS A 52 -21.57 4.94 -7.72
CA HIS A 52 -20.21 4.54 -8.10
C HIS A 52 -19.38 4.09 -6.89
N PHE A 53 -19.66 4.64 -5.71
CA PHE A 53 -18.84 4.45 -4.53
C PHE A 53 -19.47 3.47 -3.55
N GLN A 54 -18.61 2.80 -2.79
CA GLN A 54 -19.01 1.89 -1.74
C GLN A 54 -18.30 2.26 -0.43
N SER A 55 -19.02 2.08 0.69
CA SER A 55 -18.44 2.26 2.02
C SER A 55 -17.22 1.35 2.21
N ILE A 56 -16.19 1.85 2.90
CA ILE A 56 -14.98 1.07 3.21
C ILE A 56 -15.29 -0.17 4.08
N ALA A 57 -16.49 -0.25 4.67
CA ALA A 57 -16.98 -1.43 5.38
C ALA A 57 -17.08 -2.67 4.47
N HIS A 58 -17.22 -2.47 3.16
CA HIS A 58 -17.32 -3.51 2.14
C HIS A 58 -15.98 -3.78 1.42
N SER A 59 -14.85 -3.33 1.95
CA SER A 59 -13.55 -3.61 1.33
C SER A 59 -13.11 -5.05 1.58
N GLY A 60 -12.38 -5.64 0.64
CA GLY A 60 -11.80 -6.98 0.79
C GLY A 60 -12.85 -8.08 0.98
N VAL A 61 -12.78 -8.87 2.06
CA VAL A 61 -13.70 -10.03 2.27
C VAL A 61 -15.18 -9.66 2.31
N ASN A 62 -15.51 -8.41 2.64
CA ASN A 62 -16.89 -7.93 2.73
C ASN A 62 -17.42 -7.36 1.41
N ASN A 63 -16.64 -7.46 0.34
CA ASN A 63 -17.00 -6.89 -0.95
C ASN A 63 -18.17 -7.65 -1.58
N GLU A 64 -19.09 -6.90 -2.17
CA GLU A 64 -20.27 -7.44 -2.86
C GLU A 64 -19.87 -8.40 -3.99
N HIS A 65 -18.73 -8.20 -4.64
CA HIS A 65 -18.20 -9.06 -5.69
C HIS A 65 -17.91 -10.51 -5.23
N LEU A 66 -17.75 -10.75 -3.93
CA LEU A 66 -17.48 -12.07 -3.38
C LEU A 66 -18.72 -12.83 -2.96
N LYS A 67 -19.90 -12.19 -2.90
CA LYS A 67 -21.14 -12.84 -2.43
C LYS A 67 -21.46 -14.11 -3.23
N ASP A 68 -21.13 -14.12 -4.53
CA ASP A 68 -21.36 -15.25 -5.42
C ASP A 68 -20.20 -16.29 -5.43
N GLN A 69 -19.20 -16.14 -4.55
CA GLN A 69 -18.03 -17.02 -4.46
C GLN A 69 -17.81 -17.58 -3.03
N PRO A 70 -18.75 -18.35 -2.47
CA PRO A 70 -18.72 -18.79 -1.07
C PRO A 70 -17.50 -19.66 -0.72
N ALA A 71 -17.01 -20.47 -1.65
CA ALA A 71 -15.80 -21.28 -1.44
C ALA A 71 -14.54 -20.41 -1.31
N LEU A 72 -14.44 -19.34 -2.09
CA LEU A 72 -13.32 -18.41 -2.02
C LEU A 72 -13.37 -17.61 -0.70
N LEU A 73 -14.56 -17.15 -0.32
CA LEU A 73 -14.81 -16.48 0.96
C LEU A 73 -14.40 -17.34 2.15
N SER A 74 -14.84 -18.60 2.19
CA SER A 74 -14.48 -19.54 3.27
C SER A 74 -12.95 -19.69 3.38
N LYS A 75 -12.28 -19.85 2.23
CA LYS A 75 -10.81 -19.94 2.17
C LYS A 75 -10.13 -18.67 2.67
N TRP A 76 -10.60 -17.49 2.28
CA TRP A 76 -10.03 -16.22 2.72
C TRP A 76 -10.25 -15.99 4.21
N SER A 77 -11.46 -16.24 4.70
CA SER A 77 -11.79 -16.15 6.13
C SER A 77 -10.92 -17.06 6.97
N ALA A 78 -10.68 -18.30 6.54
CA ALA A 78 -9.76 -19.22 7.21
C ALA A 78 -8.32 -18.69 7.22
N LEU A 79 -7.85 -18.12 6.10
CA LEU A 79 -6.51 -17.53 5.98
C LEU A 79 -6.33 -16.25 6.79
N LEU A 80 -7.39 -15.49 7.06
CA LEU A 80 -7.34 -14.26 7.82
C LEU A 80 -7.65 -14.47 9.31
N LYS A 81 -8.19 -15.63 9.69
CA LYS A 81 -8.55 -15.96 11.08
C LYS A 81 -7.34 -15.82 12.01
N GLY A 82 -7.52 -15.07 13.09
CA GLY A 82 -6.47 -14.83 14.10
C GLY A 82 -5.32 -13.95 13.61
N ARG A 83 -5.45 -13.31 12.44
CA ARG A 83 -4.48 -12.36 11.92
C ARG A 83 -4.99 -10.94 12.12
N SER A 84 -4.07 -9.99 12.06
CA SER A 84 -4.31 -8.59 12.39
C SER A 84 -5.61 -8.08 11.75
N THR A 85 -6.42 -7.43 12.57
CA THR A 85 -7.80 -6.99 12.33
C THR A 85 -7.90 -5.74 11.46
N PHE A 86 -6.83 -5.35 10.75
CA PHE A 86 -6.86 -4.13 9.94
C PHE A 86 -7.76 -4.33 8.72
N ASN A 87 -8.60 -3.33 8.47
CA ASN A 87 -9.38 -3.26 7.25
C ASN A 87 -8.41 -3.27 6.05
N PRO A 88 -8.58 -4.17 5.06
CA PRO A 88 -7.66 -4.29 3.93
C PRO A 88 -7.53 -3.01 3.08
N ALA A 89 -8.51 -2.11 3.19
CA ALA A 89 -8.44 -0.79 2.56
C ALA A 89 -7.36 0.13 3.15
N ILE A 90 -6.94 -0.09 4.40
CA ILE A 90 -6.13 0.87 5.16
C ILE A 90 -4.65 0.50 5.09
N GLN A 91 -3.82 1.49 4.77
CA GLN A 91 -2.37 1.38 4.74
C GLN A 91 -1.75 2.54 5.53
N VAL A 92 -1.02 2.21 6.60
CA VAL A 92 -0.28 3.20 7.38
C VAL A 92 1.05 3.49 6.70
N LEU A 93 1.14 4.63 6.02
CA LEU A 93 2.34 5.06 5.29
C LEU A 93 3.39 5.61 6.26
N THR A 94 2.97 6.46 7.19
CA THR A 94 3.74 6.98 8.34
C THR A 94 2.80 7.08 9.56
N PRO A 95 3.31 7.36 10.77
CA PRO A 95 2.44 7.57 11.94
C PRO A 95 1.40 8.69 11.78
N THR A 96 1.61 9.63 10.86
CA THR A 96 0.73 10.79 10.62
C THR A 96 0.12 10.83 9.23
N LEU A 97 0.36 9.81 8.39
CA LEU A 97 -0.18 9.69 7.04
C LEU A 97 -0.74 8.29 6.80
N ILE A 98 -2.05 8.24 6.53
CA ILE A 98 -2.79 7.00 6.28
C ILE A 98 -3.36 7.07 4.87
N LEU A 99 -3.23 5.99 4.11
CA LEU A 99 -3.92 5.81 2.85
C LEU A 99 -5.10 4.87 3.05
N ILE A 100 -6.27 5.21 2.50
CA ILE A 100 -7.47 4.39 2.53
C ILE A 100 -8.01 4.23 1.12
N ALA A 101 -8.03 2.98 0.65
CA ALA A 101 -8.68 2.60 -0.60
C ALA A 101 -10.20 2.63 -0.42
N VAL A 102 -10.89 3.49 -1.17
CA VAL A 102 -12.35 3.59 -1.18
C VAL A 102 -12.88 2.70 -2.31
N PRO A 103 -13.57 1.58 -2.00
CA PRO A 103 -14.01 0.63 -3.02
C PRO A 103 -15.03 1.27 -3.97
N LEU A 104 -14.89 0.95 -5.25
CA LEU A 104 -15.84 1.31 -6.31
C LEU A 104 -16.81 0.15 -6.57
N ARG A 105 -18.08 0.48 -6.85
CA ARG A 105 -19.17 -0.48 -7.10
C ARG A 105 -19.46 -0.59 -8.60
N GLY A 106 -20.02 -1.72 -9.03
CA GLY A 106 -20.58 -1.87 -10.38
C GLY A 106 -19.57 -2.22 -11.48
N LEU A 107 -18.31 -2.50 -11.14
CA LEU A 107 -17.24 -2.87 -12.09
C LEU A 107 -16.87 -4.35 -11.94
N MET A 108 -17.60 -5.24 -12.62
CA MET A 108 -17.52 -6.69 -12.43
C MET A 108 -16.98 -7.47 -13.64
N GLY A 109 -16.37 -8.62 -13.36
CA GLY A 109 -15.95 -9.55 -14.41
C GLY A 109 -14.77 -9.05 -15.23
N TYR A 110 -13.82 -8.37 -14.59
CA TYR A 110 -12.66 -7.80 -15.26
C TYR A 110 -11.88 -8.83 -16.10
N LYS A 111 -11.59 -8.48 -17.36
CA LYS A 111 -10.76 -9.22 -18.31
C LYS A 111 -9.75 -8.27 -18.95
N GLU A 112 -8.48 -8.61 -18.84
CA GLU A 112 -7.40 -7.84 -19.46
C GLU A 112 -7.40 -8.06 -20.99
N LEU A 113 -7.88 -7.06 -21.73
CA LEU A 113 -7.94 -7.04 -23.19
C LEU A 113 -6.55 -6.96 -23.84
N HIS A 114 -6.43 -7.45 -25.07
CA HIS A 114 -5.16 -7.57 -25.81
C HIS A 114 -4.84 -6.36 -26.72
N THR A 115 -5.81 -5.47 -26.95
CA THR A 115 -5.78 -4.38 -27.94
C THR A 115 -6.25 -3.08 -27.27
N ARG A 116 -5.81 -1.87 -27.60
CA ARG A 116 -4.81 -1.37 -28.58
C ARG A 116 -4.50 0.12 -28.26
N GLN A 117 -3.40 0.60 -28.84
CA GLN A 117 -2.95 2.00 -28.98
C GLN A 117 -3.32 3.00 -27.89
N TRP A 118 -2.29 3.60 -27.31
CA TRP A 118 -2.54 4.53 -26.25
C TRP A 118 -3.33 5.79 -26.75
N ARG A 119 -4.61 5.95 -26.35
CA ARG A 119 -5.40 7.20 -26.27
C ARG A 119 -5.01 8.13 -25.10
N TYR A 120 -4.66 9.36 -25.41
CA TYR A 120 -4.28 10.37 -24.41
C TYR A 120 -5.28 11.51 -24.42
N TYR A 121 -5.49 12.17 -23.28
CA TYR A 121 -6.47 13.24 -23.14
C TYR A 121 -5.92 14.39 -22.31
N THR A 122 -6.51 15.57 -22.46
CA THR A 122 -6.42 16.68 -21.50
C THR A 122 -7.45 16.49 -20.38
N ILE A 123 -7.31 17.25 -19.29
CA ILE A 123 -8.22 17.13 -18.13
C ILE A 123 -9.63 17.61 -18.54
N THR A 124 -9.68 18.53 -19.51
CA THR A 124 -10.88 19.03 -20.16
C THR A 124 -11.46 18.06 -21.21
N GLY A 125 -10.77 16.95 -21.50
CA GLY A 125 -11.23 15.86 -22.34
C GLY A 125 -10.93 15.97 -23.84
N SER A 126 -10.01 16.85 -24.22
CA SER A 126 -9.51 16.90 -25.60
C SER A 126 -8.51 15.77 -25.83
N ARG A 127 -8.68 15.01 -26.90
CA ARG A 127 -7.74 13.95 -27.28
C ARG A 127 -6.39 14.51 -27.67
N LEU A 128 -5.32 13.89 -27.18
CA LEU A 128 -3.93 14.18 -27.49
C LEU A 128 -3.37 13.12 -28.43
N LEU A 129 -2.55 13.56 -29.39
CA LEU A 129 -1.90 12.68 -30.37
C LEU A 129 -0.77 11.83 -29.76
N SER A 130 -0.19 12.30 -28.64
CA SER A 130 0.92 11.65 -27.95
C SER A 130 0.82 11.88 -26.44
N PRO A 131 1.38 10.99 -25.61
CA PRO A 131 1.45 11.24 -24.17
C PRO A 131 2.33 12.47 -23.91
N VAL A 132 2.00 13.22 -22.85
CA VAL A 132 2.98 14.12 -22.22
C VAL A 132 4.10 13.29 -21.56
N ARG A 133 3.74 12.09 -21.06
CA ARG A 133 4.68 11.13 -20.47
C ARG A 133 4.20 9.71 -20.73
N ASP A 134 5.12 8.85 -21.17
CA ASP A 134 4.80 7.44 -21.35
C ASP A 134 4.29 6.82 -20.04
N PRO A 135 3.27 5.96 -20.13
CA PRO A 135 2.73 5.25 -18.98
C PRO A 135 3.77 4.35 -18.35
N GLU A 136 3.82 4.38 -17.03
CA GLU A 136 4.79 3.59 -16.29
C GLU A 136 4.39 2.12 -16.24
N LYS A 137 5.33 1.25 -15.85
CA LYS A 137 5.07 -0.19 -15.79
C LYS A 137 3.98 -0.57 -14.78
N LEU A 138 3.73 0.28 -13.78
CA LEU A 138 2.64 0.14 -12.81
C LEU A 138 1.34 0.81 -13.26
N HIS A 139 1.35 1.57 -14.35
CA HIS A 139 0.16 2.24 -14.86
C HIS A 139 -0.66 1.31 -15.75
N GLN A 140 -1.96 1.54 -15.72
CA GLN A 140 -2.93 0.79 -16.48
C GLN A 140 -4.12 1.68 -16.87
N TRP A 141 -4.72 1.37 -18.02
CA TRP A 141 -6.03 1.87 -18.38
C TRP A 141 -7.14 0.93 -18.02
N LEU A 142 -8.29 1.56 -17.91
CA LEU A 142 -9.49 0.90 -17.51
C LEU A 142 -10.59 1.25 -18.49
N GLU A 143 -10.66 0.45 -19.54
CA GLU A 143 -11.74 0.49 -20.51
C GLU A 143 -12.98 -0.13 -19.90
N LEU A 144 -14.16 0.45 -20.14
CA LEU A 144 -15.44 -0.11 -19.72
C LEU A 144 -15.64 -1.53 -20.29
N GLU A 145 -15.20 -1.75 -21.53
CA GLU A 145 -15.24 -3.06 -22.21
C GLU A 145 -14.35 -4.12 -21.55
N SER A 146 -13.45 -3.73 -20.64
CA SER A 146 -12.70 -4.70 -19.83
C SER A 146 -13.59 -5.39 -18.79
N PHE A 147 -14.82 -4.92 -18.57
CA PHE A 147 -15.78 -5.51 -17.63
C PHE A 147 -16.90 -6.24 -18.38
N LEU A 148 -17.36 -7.36 -17.85
CA LEU A 148 -18.43 -8.15 -18.48
C LEU A 148 -19.80 -7.45 -18.42
N SER A 149 -20.04 -6.72 -17.34
CA SER A 149 -21.31 -6.06 -17.07
C SER A 149 -21.06 -4.81 -16.22
N PRO A 150 -20.43 -3.76 -16.79
CA PRO A 150 -20.29 -2.49 -16.09
C PRO A 150 -21.68 -1.90 -15.82
N ALA A 151 -21.89 -1.36 -14.61
CA ALA A 151 -23.13 -0.69 -14.27
C ALA A 151 -23.36 0.56 -15.16
N GLN A 152 -24.62 0.94 -15.37
CA GLN A 152 -25.00 1.96 -16.36
C GLN A 152 -24.36 3.33 -16.05
N GLU A 153 -24.21 3.65 -14.77
CA GLU A 153 -23.66 4.89 -14.24
C GLU A 153 -22.24 5.15 -14.75
N TRP A 154 -21.45 4.09 -14.96
CA TRP A 154 -20.08 4.19 -15.45
C TRP A 154 -19.95 4.68 -16.90
N HIS A 155 -21.06 4.75 -17.65
CA HIS A 155 -21.08 5.31 -19.00
C HIS A 155 -21.24 6.83 -19.00
N ASP A 156 -21.45 7.46 -17.84
CA ASP A 156 -21.58 8.91 -17.72
C ASP A 156 -20.26 9.62 -18.06
N ASN A 157 -20.37 10.72 -18.81
CA ASN A 157 -19.26 11.60 -19.14
C ASN A 157 -18.61 12.25 -17.91
N CYS A 158 -19.25 12.24 -16.74
CA CYS A 158 -18.68 12.71 -15.48
C CYS A 158 -17.60 11.77 -14.93
N VAL A 159 -17.55 10.50 -15.34
CA VAL A 159 -16.54 9.50 -14.90
C VAL A 159 -15.76 8.88 -16.06
N ALA A 160 -16.34 8.85 -17.26
CA ALA A 160 -15.76 8.21 -18.44
C ALA A 160 -15.46 9.18 -19.59
N MET A 161 -14.67 8.72 -20.56
CA MET A 161 -14.33 9.43 -21.79
C MET A 161 -13.91 8.46 -22.88
N GLU A 162 -14.56 8.51 -24.05
CA GLU A 162 -14.31 7.58 -25.17
C GLU A 162 -14.30 6.08 -24.75
N GLY A 163 -15.07 5.72 -23.71
CA GLY A 163 -15.11 4.35 -23.17
C GLY A 163 -14.02 4.02 -22.14
N ASP A 164 -13.12 4.95 -21.81
CA ASP A 164 -12.17 4.84 -20.70
C ASP A 164 -12.77 5.40 -19.41
N ILE A 165 -12.64 4.68 -18.29
CA ILE A 165 -12.92 5.22 -16.96
C ILE A 165 -11.71 6.07 -16.53
N VAL A 166 -11.91 7.38 -16.38
CA VAL A 166 -10.83 8.34 -16.14
C VAL A 166 -10.66 8.60 -14.64
N PRO A 167 -9.50 8.27 -14.04
CA PRO A 167 -9.31 8.40 -12.59
C PRO A 167 -9.55 9.82 -12.04
N ALA A 168 -9.04 10.87 -12.68
CA ALA A 168 -9.26 12.25 -12.21
C ALA A 168 -10.74 12.63 -12.18
N LYS A 169 -11.52 12.16 -13.15
CA LYS A 169 -12.96 12.40 -13.21
C LYS A 169 -13.67 11.72 -12.04
N VAL A 170 -13.37 10.44 -11.80
CA VAL A 170 -13.89 9.69 -10.65
C VAL A 170 -13.52 10.35 -9.32
N VAL A 171 -12.28 10.84 -9.20
CA VAL A 171 -11.80 11.54 -8.00
C VAL A 171 -12.55 12.86 -7.77
N ASN A 172 -12.85 13.61 -8.83
CA ASN A 172 -13.60 14.86 -8.72
C ASN A 172 -15.02 14.60 -8.21
N VAL A 173 -15.73 13.64 -8.79
CA VAL A 173 -17.05 13.22 -8.32
C VAL A 173 -16.96 12.78 -6.85
N PHE A 174 -15.96 11.96 -6.50
CA PHE A 174 -15.76 11.53 -5.11
C PHE A 174 -15.53 12.71 -4.16
N LYS A 175 -14.72 13.70 -4.55
CA LYS A 175 -14.43 14.88 -3.74
C LYS A 175 -15.70 15.69 -3.46
N GLU A 176 -16.53 15.92 -4.48
CA GLU A 176 -17.81 16.64 -4.33
C GLU A 176 -18.77 15.90 -3.39
N GLN A 177 -18.90 14.58 -3.54
CA GLN A 177 -19.73 13.77 -2.66
C GLN A 177 -19.19 13.74 -1.23
N LEU A 178 -17.86 13.71 -1.05
CA LEU A 178 -17.23 13.76 0.27
C LEU A 178 -17.46 15.10 0.96
N GLU A 179 -17.36 16.23 0.24
CA GLU A 179 -17.66 17.57 0.77
C GLU A 179 -19.11 17.66 1.26
N ALA A 180 -20.05 17.12 0.50
CA ALA A 180 -21.45 17.03 0.90
C ALA A 180 -21.63 16.12 2.13
N ALA A 181 -20.98 14.95 2.15
CA ALA A 181 -21.05 14.00 3.26
C ALA A 181 -20.51 14.57 4.57
N ILE A 182 -19.40 15.32 4.55
CA ILE A 182 -18.83 15.97 5.75
C ILE A 182 -19.86 16.90 6.39
N LYS A 183 -20.58 17.69 5.58
CA LYS A 183 -21.64 18.59 6.05
C LYS A 183 -22.84 17.82 6.61
N THR A 184 -23.32 16.81 5.88
CA THR A 184 -24.47 15.99 6.28
C THR A 184 -24.20 15.22 7.58
N CYS A 185 -23.02 14.62 7.71
CA CYS A 185 -22.59 13.89 8.90
C CYS A 185 -22.20 14.81 10.08
N ARG A 186 -22.20 16.13 9.90
CA ARG A 186 -21.78 17.13 10.91
C ARG A 186 -20.35 16.89 11.42
N LEU A 187 -19.44 16.61 10.50
CA LEU A 187 -18.03 16.31 10.80
C LEU A 187 -17.07 17.45 10.39
N SER A 188 -17.58 18.64 10.09
CA SER A 188 -16.78 19.79 9.64
C SER A 188 -15.77 20.30 10.66
N ASP A 189 -15.97 20.00 11.95
CA ASP A 189 -15.04 20.29 13.05
C ASP A 189 -13.89 19.26 13.14
N LYS A 190 -14.10 18.05 12.60
CA LYS A 190 -13.14 16.94 12.67
C LYS A 190 -12.42 16.64 11.37
N VAL A 191 -13.04 16.94 10.23
CA VAL A 191 -12.54 16.56 8.91
C VAL A 191 -12.50 17.79 8.03
N THR A 192 -11.31 18.11 7.55
CA THR A 192 -11.11 19.22 6.61
C THR A 192 -10.45 18.69 5.33
N ILE A 193 -11.03 19.00 4.18
CA ILE A 193 -10.43 18.65 2.89
C ILE A 193 -9.29 19.61 2.62
N GLN A 194 -8.14 19.07 2.24
CA GLN A 194 -6.95 19.82 1.94
C GLN A 194 -6.80 19.99 0.42
N ASP A 195 -6.44 21.20 0.00
CA ASP A 195 -6.05 21.43 -1.38
C ASP A 195 -4.80 20.62 -1.70
N SER A 196 -4.87 19.86 -2.79
CA SER A 196 -3.80 18.97 -3.21
C SER A 196 -3.50 19.17 -4.68
N VAL A 197 -2.20 19.29 -5.00
CA VAL A 197 -1.71 19.29 -6.37
C VAL A 197 -1.68 17.82 -6.83
N GLY A 198 -2.80 17.33 -7.36
CA GLY A 198 -2.90 15.96 -7.86
C GLY A 198 -4.31 15.37 -7.78
N SER A 199 -4.44 14.11 -8.23
CA SER A 199 -5.70 13.38 -8.33
C SER A 199 -6.02 12.57 -7.05
N VAL A 200 -5.55 13.00 -5.88
CA VAL A 200 -5.80 12.28 -4.62
C VAL A 200 -6.56 13.20 -3.67
N VAL A 201 -7.64 12.70 -3.08
CA VAL A 201 -8.41 13.43 -2.06
C VAL A 201 -7.68 13.31 -0.73
N ARG A 202 -7.12 14.43 -0.26
CA ARG A 202 -6.47 14.50 1.05
C ARG A 202 -7.40 15.19 2.04
N VAL A 203 -7.53 14.60 3.22
CA VAL A 203 -8.26 15.18 4.34
C VAL A 203 -7.37 15.21 5.57
N ALA A 204 -7.46 16.25 6.38
CA ALA A 204 -6.95 16.24 7.74
C ALA A 204 -8.07 15.75 8.66
N VAL A 205 -7.76 14.76 9.48
CA VAL A 205 -8.70 14.18 10.45
C VAL A 205 -8.18 14.45 11.85
N GLU A 206 -8.99 15.16 12.64
CA GLU A 206 -8.72 15.40 14.05
C GLU A 206 -9.07 14.15 14.85
N THR A 207 -8.05 13.54 15.46
CA THR A 207 -8.21 12.38 16.37
C THR A 207 -8.06 12.82 17.82
N SER A 208 -8.30 11.93 18.76
CA SER A 208 -8.16 12.23 20.19
C SER A 208 -6.75 12.62 20.62
N GLU A 209 -5.73 12.21 19.86
CA GLU A 209 -4.31 12.45 20.20
C GLU A 209 -3.64 13.46 19.27
N THR A 210 -3.96 13.44 17.98
CA THR A 210 -3.29 14.29 17.00
C THR A 210 -4.10 14.41 15.71
N GLN A 211 -3.83 15.47 14.96
CA GLN A 211 -4.32 15.58 13.60
C GLN A 211 -3.48 14.68 12.67
N VAL A 212 -4.15 13.85 11.87
CA VAL A 212 -3.49 13.01 10.86
C VAL A 212 -3.98 13.32 9.46
N GLN A 213 -3.09 13.16 8.49
CA GLN A 213 -3.43 13.27 7.08
C GLN A 213 -3.92 11.92 6.56
N VAL A 214 -5.04 11.95 5.84
CA VAL A 214 -5.64 10.76 5.24
C VAL A 214 -5.80 10.96 3.74
N GLU A 215 -5.22 10.05 2.96
CA GLU A 215 -5.38 9.96 1.52
C GLU A 215 -6.50 8.98 1.19
N LEU A 216 -7.63 9.50 0.72
CA LEU A 216 -8.78 8.71 0.28
C LEU A 216 -8.68 8.49 -1.22
N VAL A 217 -8.56 7.22 -1.63
CA VAL A 217 -8.26 6.86 -3.02
C VAL A 217 -9.34 5.94 -3.58
N PRO A 218 -10.21 6.43 -4.49
CA PRO A 218 -11.13 5.57 -5.23
C PRO A 218 -10.38 4.40 -5.89
N THR A 219 -10.85 3.18 -5.64
CA THR A 219 -10.12 1.95 -5.96
C THR A 219 -11.05 0.89 -6.53
N VAL A 220 -10.70 0.35 -7.70
CA VAL A 220 -11.33 -0.85 -8.25
C VAL A 220 -10.64 -2.08 -7.66
N GLU A 221 -11.41 -2.88 -6.94
CA GLU A 221 -10.92 -4.08 -6.27
C GLU A 221 -11.07 -5.32 -7.17
N LEU A 222 -9.98 -5.72 -7.84
CA LEU A 222 -9.99 -6.85 -8.77
C LEU A 222 -9.59 -8.15 -8.06
N MET A 223 -10.58 -8.99 -7.78
CA MET A 223 -10.42 -10.22 -6.99
C MET A 223 -10.33 -11.46 -7.88
N ASN A 224 -9.69 -12.51 -7.36
CA ASN A 224 -9.54 -13.80 -8.04
C ASN A 224 -8.95 -13.71 -9.46
N CYS A 225 -8.18 -12.65 -9.73
CA CYS A 225 -7.52 -12.41 -11.00
C CYS A 225 -6.15 -11.78 -10.74
N TRP A 226 -5.20 -12.03 -11.64
CA TRP A 226 -3.83 -11.54 -11.50
C TRP A 226 -3.35 -11.00 -12.84
N THR A 227 -2.88 -9.75 -12.86
CA THR A 227 -2.42 -9.10 -14.10
C THR A 227 -1.23 -9.81 -14.73
N LYS A 228 -1.20 -9.85 -16.08
CA LYS A 228 -0.08 -10.38 -16.86
C LYS A 228 1.23 -9.61 -16.63
N LYS A 229 1.14 -8.34 -16.21
CA LYS A 229 2.29 -7.48 -15.84
C LYS A 229 3.02 -7.96 -14.59
N ALA A 230 2.33 -8.67 -13.70
CA ALA A 230 2.86 -9.11 -12.41
C ALA A 230 3.26 -10.59 -12.44
N ARG A 231 4.49 -10.88 -12.05
CA ARG A 231 5.00 -12.25 -11.95
C ARG A 231 5.67 -12.43 -10.61
N TRP A 232 5.27 -13.49 -9.91
CA TRP A 232 5.98 -13.93 -8.72
C TRP A 232 7.46 -14.17 -9.06
N PRO A 233 8.41 -13.77 -8.20
CA PRO A 233 9.81 -14.12 -8.40
C PRO A 233 10.00 -15.63 -8.60
N ARG A 234 10.99 -16.01 -9.40
CA ARG A 234 11.35 -17.41 -9.64
C ARG A 234 12.79 -17.61 -9.20
N LEU A 235 13.02 -17.70 -7.90
CA LEU A 235 14.31 -18.11 -7.36
C LEU A 235 14.38 -19.63 -7.19
N LEU A 236 15.60 -20.17 -7.02
CA LEU A 236 15.89 -21.61 -7.00
C LEU A 236 15.13 -22.36 -5.90
N GLN A 237 14.90 -21.70 -4.76
CA GLN A 237 14.08 -22.22 -3.66
C GLN A 237 12.74 -21.50 -3.63
N LYS A 238 11.65 -22.24 -3.35
CA LYS A 238 10.28 -21.72 -3.41
C LYS A 238 9.93 -21.02 -2.09
N TRP A 239 10.02 -19.69 -2.07
CA TRP A 239 9.34 -18.88 -1.06
C TRP A 239 8.21 -18.06 -1.69
N PRO A 240 7.04 -17.98 -1.03
CA PRO A 240 6.55 -18.94 -0.05
C PRO A 240 6.24 -20.29 -0.73
N SER A 241 5.59 -21.22 -0.02
CA SER A 241 5.12 -22.46 -0.63
C SER A 241 4.22 -22.18 -1.85
N ALA A 242 4.18 -23.10 -2.81
CA ALA A 242 3.36 -22.92 -4.03
C ALA A 242 1.87 -22.72 -3.71
N GLU A 243 1.37 -23.40 -2.68
CA GLU A 243 0.01 -23.22 -2.19
C GLU A 243 -0.21 -21.82 -1.63
N ARG A 244 0.71 -21.34 -0.77
CA ARG A 244 0.66 -19.97 -0.24
C ARG A 244 0.69 -18.93 -1.36
N GLY A 245 1.56 -19.11 -2.35
CA GLY A 245 1.62 -18.23 -3.51
C GLY A 245 0.30 -18.19 -4.30
N ARG A 246 -0.36 -19.35 -4.48
CA ARG A 246 -1.71 -19.40 -5.10
C ARG A 246 -2.76 -18.68 -4.24
N CYS A 247 -2.73 -18.88 -2.92
CA CYS A 247 -3.64 -18.22 -1.99
C CYS A 247 -3.47 -16.70 -2.02
N VAL A 248 -2.24 -16.19 -1.93
CA VAL A 248 -1.94 -14.75 -2.00
C VAL A 248 -2.43 -14.17 -3.32
N LYS A 249 -2.19 -14.84 -4.45
CA LYS A 249 -2.68 -14.39 -5.76
C LYS A 249 -4.20 -14.37 -5.87
N SER A 250 -4.91 -15.20 -5.13
CA SER A 250 -6.38 -15.20 -5.17
C SER A 250 -6.97 -13.89 -4.66
N PHE A 251 -6.31 -13.19 -3.73
CA PHE A 251 -6.70 -11.83 -3.28
C PHE A 251 -6.63 -10.78 -4.40
N GLY A 252 -5.99 -11.11 -5.52
CA GLY A 252 -5.93 -10.30 -6.72
C GLY A 252 -5.13 -9.02 -6.54
N PHE A 253 -5.57 -7.96 -7.22
CA PHE A 253 -4.90 -6.67 -7.23
C PHE A 253 -5.91 -5.53 -7.25
N ASN A 254 -5.42 -4.30 -7.12
CA ASN A 254 -6.20 -3.09 -7.08
C ASN A 254 -5.78 -2.17 -8.21
N LEU A 255 -6.73 -1.40 -8.71
CA LEU A 255 -6.49 -0.26 -9.59
C LEU A 255 -6.88 0.99 -8.81
N MET A 256 -5.90 1.84 -8.51
CA MET A 256 -6.08 3.02 -7.67
C MET A 256 -6.09 4.30 -8.49
N ALA A 257 -7.04 5.19 -8.20
CA ALA A 257 -7.16 6.48 -8.87
C ALA A 257 -6.19 7.52 -8.25
N THR A 258 -4.90 7.41 -8.56
CA THR A 258 -3.84 8.27 -7.99
C THR A 258 -3.17 9.18 -9.00
N SER A 259 -3.59 9.14 -10.26
CA SER A 259 -3.07 10.00 -11.33
C SER A 259 -4.21 10.51 -12.19
N ASN A 260 -3.92 11.42 -13.12
CA ASN A 260 -5.01 12.04 -13.89
C ASN A 260 -5.71 11.05 -14.84
N TYR A 261 -4.94 10.18 -15.50
CA TYR A 261 -5.45 9.31 -16.58
C TYR A 261 -5.14 7.83 -16.39
N HIS A 262 -4.16 7.51 -15.55
CA HIS A 262 -3.69 6.15 -15.36
C HIS A 262 -4.12 5.63 -14.00
N TRP A 263 -4.70 4.44 -14.00
CA TRP A 263 -4.89 3.69 -12.79
C TRP A 263 -3.55 3.10 -12.35
N LEU A 264 -3.24 3.21 -11.06
CA LEU A 264 -2.04 2.64 -10.47
C LEU A 264 -2.33 1.21 -10.01
N LEU A 265 -1.52 0.26 -10.48
CA LEU A 265 -1.52 -1.11 -9.97
C LEU A 265 -1.05 -1.13 -8.51
N SER A 266 -1.86 -1.72 -7.65
CA SER A 266 -1.53 -1.96 -6.24
C SER A 266 -1.83 -3.41 -5.86
N PHE A 267 -0.95 -4.01 -5.07
CA PHE A 267 -1.10 -5.40 -4.59
C PHE A 267 -1.34 -5.44 -3.08
N SER A 268 -1.76 -4.33 -2.47
CA SER A 268 -1.81 -4.15 -1.02
C SER A 268 -2.50 -5.30 -0.28
N ARG A 269 -3.62 -5.81 -0.79
CA ARG A 269 -4.35 -6.95 -0.20
C ARG A 269 -3.50 -8.23 -0.19
N ALA A 270 -2.92 -8.57 -1.34
CA ALA A 270 -2.03 -9.72 -1.47
C ALA A 270 -0.79 -9.59 -0.58
N GLU A 271 -0.23 -8.38 -0.51
CA GLU A 271 0.94 -8.07 0.30
C GLU A 271 0.66 -8.13 1.81
N GLN A 272 -0.47 -7.61 2.26
CA GLN A 272 -0.94 -7.72 3.65
C GLN A 272 -1.10 -9.19 4.04
N VAL A 273 -1.68 -10.02 3.17
CA VAL A 273 -1.81 -11.46 3.42
C VAL A 273 -0.46 -12.15 3.49
N LEU A 274 0.48 -11.78 2.61
CA LEU A 274 1.84 -12.34 2.61
C LEU A 274 2.62 -11.95 3.87
N LEU A 275 2.60 -10.66 4.25
CA LEU A 275 3.24 -10.15 5.46
C LEU A 275 2.56 -10.70 6.73
N GLY A 276 1.24 -10.84 6.70
CA GLY A 276 0.40 -11.39 7.77
C GLY A 276 0.70 -12.85 8.11
N SER A 277 1.33 -13.59 7.19
CA SER A 277 1.76 -14.99 7.36
C SER A 277 3.26 -15.21 7.39
N ILE A 278 4.05 -14.14 7.37
CA ILE A 278 5.47 -14.24 7.03
C ILE A 278 6.28 -15.12 7.99
N ASP A 279 5.80 -15.27 9.23
CA ASP A 279 6.41 -16.07 10.29
C ASP A 279 5.50 -17.23 10.75
N GLU A 280 4.64 -17.76 9.88
CA GLU A 280 3.89 -19.01 10.17
C GLU A 280 4.81 -20.20 10.48
N ASP A 281 6.04 -20.15 9.98
CA ASP A 281 7.10 -21.12 10.30
C ASP A 281 7.79 -20.85 11.65
N GLY A 282 7.48 -19.74 12.34
CA GLY A 282 8.09 -19.36 13.62
C GLY A 282 9.38 -18.53 13.49
N GLY A 283 9.67 -17.97 12.31
CA GLY A 283 10.81 -17.05 12.13
C GLY A 283 10.61 -15.67 12.79
N CYS A 284 11.63 -14.82 12.70
CA CYS A 284 11.61 -13.46 13.27
C CYS A 284 11.43 -12.33 12.22
N ARG A 285 10.95 -12.63 11.00
CA ARG A 285 10.92 -11.69 9.86
C ARG A 285 10.10 -10.45 10.15
N ARG A 286 8.94 -10.61 10.80
CA ARG A 286 8.06 -9.51 11.20
C ARG A 286 8.69 -8.64 12.28
N LYS A 287 9.31 -9.23 13.31
CA LYS A 287 10.01 -8.47 14.36
C LYS A 287 11.12 -7.63 13.75
N CYS A 288 11.96 -8.27 12.91
CA CYS A 288 13.01 -7.61 12.14
C CYS A 288 12.46 -6.43 11.30
N TYR A 289 11.38 -6.63 10.54
CA TYR A 289 10.75 -5.57 9.76
C TYR A 289 10.27 -4.40 10.63
N ARG A 290 9.64 -4.67 11.77
CA ARG A 290 9.13 -3.63 12.68
C ARG A 290 10.25 -2.80 13.29
N ILE A 291 11.35 -3.45 13.70
CA ILE A 291 12.54 -2.75 14.23
C ILE A 291 13.16 -1.86 13.15
N VAL A 292 13.41 -2.39 11.95
CA VAL A 292 13.99 -1.59 10.86
C VAL A 292 13.06 -0.46 10.41
N ARG A 293 11.74 -0.67 10.44
CA ARG A 293 10.76 0.39 10.20
C ARG A 293 10.88 1.50 11.25
N GLN A 294 10.99 1.15 12.52
CA GLN A 294 11.18 2.12 13.61
C GLN A 294 12.47 2.93 13.41
N LEU A 295 13.62 2.26 13.19
CA LEU A 295 14.90 2.93 12.94
C LEU A 295 14.85 3.86 11.72
N LYS A 296 14.13 3.45 10.66
CA LYS A 296 13.88 4.28 9.48
C LYS A 296 13.05 5.52 9.81
N GLU A 297 12.03 5.40 10.64
CA GLU A 297 11.15 6.51 11.03
C GLU A 297 11.84 7.49 12.00
N ASP A 298 12.75 7.01 12.85
CA ASP A 298 13.36 7.81 13.92
C ASP A 298 14.71 8.42 13.55
N LEU A 299 15.56 7.65 12.86
CA LEU A 299 16.98 7.99 12.69
C LEU A 299 17.30 8.35 11.26
N TRP A 300 16.89 7.48 10.32
CA TRP A 300 17.46 7.54 8.98
C TRP A 300 16.65 8.42 8.04
N CYS A 301 15.33 8.32 8.07
CA CYS A 301 14.43 9.03 7.17
C CYS A 301 13.12 9.43 7.88
N PRO A 302 13.20 10.38 8.85
CA PRO A 302 12.03 10.92 9.53
C PRO A 302 11.23 11.87 8.62
N GLY A 303 9.99 12.16 9.03
CA GLY A 303 9.12 13.11 8.35
C GLY A 303 7.90 12.49 7.64
N SER A 304 7.02 13.35 7.14
CA SER A 304 5.73 12.95 6.54
C SER A 304 5.83 12.46 5.10
N LYS A 305 6.90 12.84 4.37
CA LYS A 305 7.16 12.41 2.98
C LYS A 305 8.57 11.83 2.83
N PRO A 306 8.84 10.68 3.46
CA PRO A 306 10.19 10.11 3.48
C PRO A 306 10.55 9.50 2.11
N VAL A 307 11.81 9.65 1.69
CA VAL A 307 12.35 9.04 0.46
C VAL A 307 12.24 7.51 0.48
N ILE A 308 12.33 6.91 1.68
CA ILE A 308 12.03 5.50 1.93
C ILE A 308 10.78 5.37 2.81
N THR A 309 9.77 4.67 2.26
CA THR A 309 8.49 4.40 2.90
C THR A 309 8.46 3.00 3.53
N ALA A 310 7.44 2.72 4.34
CA ALA A 310 7.18 1.37 4.85
C ALA A 310 6.99 0.34 3.71
N PHE A 311 6.40 0.76 2.58
CA PHE A 311 6.24 -0.08 1.40
C PHE A 311 7.60 -0.49 0.78
N HIS A 312 8.58 0.40 0.75
CA HIS A 312 9.93 0.07 0.30
C HIS A 312 10.57 -0.98 1.23
N LEU A 313 10.45 -0.83 2.55
CA LEU A 313 10.96 -1.81 3.52
C LEU A 313 10.25 -3.17 3.43
N GLN A 314 8.94 -3.17 3.20
CA GLN A 314 8.17 -4.40 3.00
C GLN A 314 8.62 -5.13 1.72
N THR A 315 8.78 -4.39 0.62
CA THR A 315 9.32 -4.94 -0.63
C THR A 315 10.72 -5.50 -0.44
N LEU A 316 11.56 -4.80 0.32
CA LEU A 316 12.92 -5.24 0.67
C LEU A 316 12.87 -6.58 1.42
N LEU A 317 12.04 -6.68 2.45
CA LEU A 317 11.85 -7.89 3.24
C LEU A 317 11.43 -9.07 2.37
N PHE A 318 10.46 -8.89 1.47
CA PHE A 318 10.03 -9.95 0.56
C PHE A 318 11.18 -10.45 -0.33
N TRP A 319 12.02 -9.56 -0.87
CA TRP A 319 13.21 -9.98 -1.62
C TRP A 319 14.25 -10.71 -0.77
N ILE A 320 14.38 -10.38 0.52
CA ILE A 320 15.26 -11.10 1.42
C ILE A 320 14.70 -12.49 1.73
N CYS A 321 13.38 -12.64 1.88
CA CYS A 321 12.76 -13.95 2.07
C CYS A 321 12.89 -14.85 0.84
N GLU A 322 12.83 -14.29 -0.36
CA GLU A 322 13.17 -15.01 -1.59
C GLU A 322 14.62 -15.55 -1.56
N LYS A 323 15.56 -14.76 -1.04
CA LYS A 323 16.99 -15.14 -0.94
C LYS A 323 17.27 -16.11 0.21
N TYR A 324 16.56 -15.97 1.32
CA TYR A 324 16.72 -16.72 2.57
C TYR A 324 15.35 -17.30 2.96
N PRO A 325 14.91 -18.36 2.28
CA PRO A 325 13.55 -18.88 2.46
C PRO A 325 13.42 -19.75 3.71
N SER A 326 14.52 -20.31 4.22
CA SER A 326 14.52 -21.26 5.34
C SER A 326 14.38 -20.55 6.67
N ILE A 327 13.61 -21.12 7.60
CA ILE A 327 13.48 -20.63 8.98
C ILE A 327 14.84 -20.50 9.69
N SER A 328 15.81 -21.37 9.37
CA SER A 328 17.16 -21.32 9.95
C SER A 328 17.86 -19.98 9.74
N ASP A 329 17.55 -19.30 8.64
CA ASP A 329 18.12 -18.00 8.30
C ASP A 329 17.53 -16.85 9.12
N TRP A 330 16.47 -17.11 9.89
CA TRP A 330 15.66 -16.15 10.63
C TRP A 330 15.53 -16.52 12.11
N ARG A 331 16.52 -17.24 12.66
CA ARG A 331 16.58 -17.58 14.09
C ARG A 331 17.13 -16.44 14.93
N SER A 332 18.22 -15.82 14.50
CA SER A 332 18.77 -14.63 15.17
C SER A 332 18.04 -13.38 14.69
N LEU A 333 17.50 -12.61 15.63
CA LEU A 333 16.85 -11.35 15.34
C LEU A 333 17.87 -10.31 14.87
N ARG A 334 19.01 -10.23 15.55
CA ARG A 334 20.15 -9.38 15.22
C ARG A 334 20.64 -9.59 13.81
N ASP A 335 20.97 -10.82 13.44
CA ASP A 335 21.49 -11.09 12.10
C ASP A 335 20.44 -10.77 11.03
N SER A 336 19.16 -11.00 11.34
CA SER A 336 18.05 -10.65 10.46
C SER A 336 17.91 -9.13 10.28
N VAL A 337 17.96 -8.36 11.37
CA VAL A 337 17.95 -6.89 11.36
C VAL A 337 19.12 -6.36 10.55
N LEU A 338 20.36 -6.76 10.88
CA LEU A 338 21.55 -6.31 10.16
C LEU A 338 21.50 -6.68 8.67
N ARG A 339 20.96 -7.85 8.32
CA ARG A 339 20.76 -8.26 6.92
C ARG A 339 19.79 -7.31 6.19
N LEU A 340 18.68 -6.96 6.82
CA LEU A 340 17.70 -6.03 6.25
C LEU A 340 18.30 -4.61 6.11
N VAL A 341 19.03 -4.13 7.13
CA VAL A 341 19.71 -2.83 7.11
C VAL A 341 20.80 -2.75 6.04
N ARG A 342 21.70 -3.73 5.94
CA ARG A 342 22.73 -3.79 4.88
C ARG A 342 22.11 -3.83 3.50
N LYS A 343 20.98 -4.54 3.34
CA LYS A 343 20.27 -4.61 2.07
C LYS A 343 19.60 -3.28 1.73
N LEU A 344 19.07 -2.56 2.71
CA LEU A 344 18.53 -1.20 2.55
C LEU A 344 19.64 -0.23 2.12
N HIS A 345 20.78 -0.24 2.82
CA HIS A 345 21.96 0.56 2.46
C HIS A 345 22.36 0.36 1.00
N LYS A 346 22.44 -0.90 0.56
CA LYS A 346 22.75 -1.24 -0.84
C LYS A 346 21.72 -0.69 -1.81
N CYS A 347 20.43 -0.82 -1.50
CA CYS A 347 19.35 -0.31 -2.37
C CYS A 347 19.35 1.22 -2.45
N ALA A 348 19.62 1.93 -1.35
CA ALA A 348 19.76 3.38 -1.32
C ALA A 348 20.97 3.83 -2.14
N SER A 349 22.14 3.25 -1.89
CA SER A 349 23.40 3.55 -2.59
C SER A 349 23.30 3.31 -4.10
N GLN A 350 22.60 2.25 -4.52
CA GLN A 350 22.40 1.90 -5.92
C GLN A 350 21.18 2.60 -6.55
N ARG A 351 20.40 3.34 -5.74
CA ARG A 351 19.13 3.99 -6.14
C ARG A 351 18.19 3.01 -6.85
N TYR A 352 18.19 1.77 -6.38
CA TYR A 352 17.50 0.66 -7.03
C TYR A 352 16.87 -0.29 -6.02
N LEU A 353 15.54 -0.36 -6.07
CA LEU A 353 14.74 -1.36 -5.40
C LEU A 353 13.69 -1.88 -6.38
N ARG A 354 13.85 -3.12 -6.81
CA ARG A 354 12.92 -3.76 -7.74
C ARG A 354 11.57 -4.00 -7.06
N HIS A 355 10.46 -3.65 -7.72
CA HIS A 355 9.13 -4.01 -7.24
C HIS A 355 8.99 -5.54 -7.17
N TYR A 356 8.35 -6.03 -6.10
CA TYR A 356 8.25 -7.46 -5.82
C TYR A 356 7.52 -8.25 -6.92
N PHE A 357 6.30 -7.83 -7.29
CA PHE A 357 5.53 -8.49 -8.35
C PHE A 357 5.80 -7.96 -9.78
N VAL A 358 5.98 -6.65 -9.96
CA VAL A 358 6.24 -6.04 -11.28
C VAL A 358 7.74 -5.84 -11.48
N ARG A 359 8.45 -6.93 -11.77
CA ARG A 359 9.93 -6.98 -11.75
C ARG A 359 10.65 -5.98 -12.67
N SER A 360 9.97 -5.43 -13.68
CA SER A 360 10.54 -4.42 -14.57
C SER A 360 10.55 -3.01 -13.96
N TYR A 361 9.95 -2.81 -12.78
CA TYR A 361 9.79 -1.50 -12.17
C TYR A 361 10.78 -1.28 -11.02
N ASN A 362 11.49 -0.16 -11.05
CA ASN A 362 12.34 0.32 -9.95
C ASN A 362 11.54 1.30 -9.09
N LEU A 363 11.31 0.95 -7.83
CA LEU A 363 10.59 1.78 -6.86
C LEU A 363 11.31 3.09 -6.54
N LEU A 364 12.64 3.14 -6.71
CA LEU A 364 13.46 4.33 -6.41
C LEU A 364 13.75 5.19 -7.65
N LYS A 365 13.06 4.95 -8.78
CA LYS A 365 13.36 5.62 -10.07
C LYS A 365 13.29 7.15 -10.00
N TYR A 366 12.38 7.69 -9.21
CA TYR A 366 12.16 9.15 -9.07
C TYR A 366 12.35 9.65 -7.63
N ALA A 367 12.98 8.84 -6.80
CA ALA A 367 13.35 9.27 -5.45
C ALA A 367 14.43 10.37 -5.53
N ASN A 368 14.39 11.32 -4.60
CA ASN A 368 15.40 12.37 -4.51
C ASN A 368 16.78 11.73 -4.25
N THR A 369 17.72 11.95 -5.16
CA THR A 369 19.04 11.31 -5.11
C THR A 369 19.85 11.78 -3.90
N ASN A 370 19.73 13.05 -3.51
CA ASN A 370 20.47 13.61 -2.38
C ASN A 370 19.94 13.00 -1.07
N GLU A 371 18.62 12.90 -0.93
CA GLU A 371 18.01 12.25 0.25
C GLU A 371 18.36 10.75 0.33
N LEU A 372 18.51 10.07 -0.80
CA LEU A 372 18.97 8.67 -0.83
C LEU A 372 20.45 8.54 -0.42
N ASP A 373 21.31 9.46 -0.84
CA ASP A 373 22.72 9.46 -0.49
C ASP A 373 22.91 9.78 1.01
N ASP A 374 22.17 10.76 1.54
CA ASP A 374 22.12 11.09 2.96
C ASP A 374 21.62 9.91 3.81
N LEU A 375 20.57 9.23 3.34
CA LEU A 375 20.08 8.02 3.95
C LEU A 375 21.14 6.92 3.97
N ALA A 376 21.82 6.68 2.86
CA ALA A 376 22.88 5.68 2.77
C ALA A 376 24.00 5.98 3.77
N LYS A 377 24.42 7.24 3.88
CA LYS A 377 25.42 7.69 4.86
C LYS A 377 25.00 7.37 6.30
N LYS A 378 23.79 7.76 6.71
CA LYS A 378 23.27 7.48 8.07
C LYS A 378 23.18 5.99 8.37
N ILE A 379 22.82 5.17 7.38
CA ILE A 379 22.80 3.72 7.56
C ILE A 379 24.23 3.16 7.67
N SER A 380 25.19 3.71 6.94
CA SER A 380 26.60 3.32 7.08
C SER A 380 27.11 3.61 8.48
N GLU A 381 26.85 4.81 9.01
CA GLU A 381 27.20 5.20 10.39
C GLU A 381 26.57 4.25 11.43
N PHE A 382 25.30 3.87 11.24
CA PHE A 382 24.65 2.85 12.07
C PHE A 382 25.33 1.48 11.96
N LEU A 383 25.74 1.06 10.76
CA LEU A 383 26.39 -0.23 10.56
C LEU A 383 27.81 -0.29 11.15
N ASP A 384 28.48 0.85 11.27
CA ASP A 384 29.81 0.97 11.88
C ASP A 384 29.73 0.86 13.41
N ASN A 385 28.67 1.39 14.03
CA ASN A 385 28.47 1.29 15.48
C ASN A 385 27.00 1.12 15.89
N PRO A 386 26.43 -0.08 15.75
CA PRO A 386 25.00 -0.25 15.85
C PRO A 386 24.44 -0.16 17.28
N GLY A 387 25.23 -0.52 18.29
CA GLY A 387 24.83 -0.51 19.70
C GLY A 387 24.52 0.89 20.25
N THR A 388 25.02 1.97 19.63
CA THR A 388 24.69 3.34 20.08
C THR A 388 23.25 3.76 19.76
N TYR A 389 22.55 3.03 18.89
CA TYR A 389 21.23 3.39 18.39
C TYR A 389 20.11 2.52 18.96
N ILE A 390 20.45 1.41 19.63
CA ILE A 390 19.49 0.45 20.18
C ILE A 390 19.64 0.47 21.71
N HIS A 391 18.69 1.11 22.38
CA HIS A 391 18.64 1.26 23.84
C HIS A 391 17.22 1.07 24.38
#